data_AF-A0A7L4NEU6-F1
#
_entry.id   AF-A0A7L4NEU6-F1
#
_cell.length_a   1.000
_cell.length_b   1.000
_cell.length_c   1.000
_cell.angle_alpha   90.00
_cell.angle_beta   90.00
_cell.angle_gamma   90.00
#
_symmetry.space_group_name_H-M   'P 1'
#
loop_
_entity.id
_entity.type
_entity.pdbx_description
1 polymer ?
#
loop_
_entity_poly.entity_id
_entity_poly.type
_entity_poly.pdbx_seq_one_letter_code
_entity_poly.pdbx_strand_id
1 'polypeptide(L)'
;VHGSLSSVVAALVAERARLEEMRQTLDRRRSAPRPGGADSSGAALRRFHSLSVSSDTTLDSFASLHPDEPDALPAKGREQQLSNRSIVSLADSHTEFFDACEVFLSASSSENEPSDDESCISETTTSACDDPGGLSRLQTGPGMPVEPVELPGPDPRRRRCLPAPPAPSGDVSLWGLLRSSVGKDLSRVALPVQLNEPLNTLQRLCEELEYSELLDRASRARDPCQRLVYVAAFAVSAYASTYYRAGSKPFNPVLGETYECVRPDRGFRFISEQVCHHPPISACHAESDNFIFWQDMRWKNKFWGKSLEIVPVGTVNVQLPRTGDHFEWNKVTTCIHNVLSGPRWIEHYGEVLIRNTRDASYHCKITFCKVR
;
A
#
# COMPACT_ATOMS: atom_id res chain seq x y z
N VAL A 1 -14.27 -12.55 7.52
CA VAL A 1 -12.91 -11.95 7.62
C VAL A 1 -11.90 -13.05 7.34
N HIS A 2 -11.15 -12.90 6.27
CA HIS A 2 -10.20 -13.89 5.80
C HIS A 2 -8.94 -13.86 6.69
N GLY A 3 -8.61 -14.98 7.34
CA GLY A 3 -7.47 -15.08 8.26
C GLY A 3 -6.12 -15.34 7.58
N SER A 4 -6.11 -15.56 6.26
CA SER A 4 -4.88 -15.77 5.48
C SER A 4 -5.07 -15.35 4.03
N LEU A 5 -3.98 -15.03 3.33
CA LEU A 5 -4.01 -14.73 1.89
C LEU A 5 -4.54 -15.92 1.08
N SER A 6 -4.22 -17.16 1.48
CA SER A 6 -4.80 -18.37 0.90
C SER A 6 -6.32 -18.42 1.03
N SER A 7 -6.87 -17.99 2.18
CA SER A 7 -8.32 -17.93 2.36
C SER A 7 -8.98 -16.82 1.53
N VAL A 8 -8.28 -15.70 1.29
CA VAL A 8 -8.74 -14.65 0.36
C VAL A 8 -8.81 -15.20 -1.06
N VAL A 9 -7.74 -15.84 -1.54
CA VAL A 9 -7.70 -16.47 -2.88
C VAL A 9 -8.80 -17.51 -3.00
N ALA A 10 -8.97 -18.39 -2.02
CA ALA A 10 -10.01 -19.42 -2.04
C ALA A 10 -11.42 -18.81 -2.12
N ALA A 11 -11.70 -17.74 -1.38
CA ALA A 11 -12.98 -17.06 -1.42
C ALA A 11 -13.23 -16.37 -2.76
N LEU A 12 -12.22 -15.71 -3.34
CA LEU A 12 -12.31 -15.10 -4.66
C LEU A 12 -12.52 -16.14 -5.77
N VAL A 13 -11.85 -17.30 -5.68
CA VAL A 13 -12.06 -18.43 -6.61
C VAL A 13 -13.47 -19.00 -6.47
N ALA A 14 -13.96 -19.20 -5.25
CA ALA A 14 -15.32 -19.69 -5.01
C ALA A 14 -16.38 -18.72 -5.55
N GLU A 15 -16.20 -17.41 -5.32
CA GLU A 15 -17.12 -16.39 -5.82
C GLU A 15 -17.09 -16.31 -7.34
N ARG A 16 -15.92 -16.43 -7.96
CA ARG A 16 -15.79 -16.54 -9.42
C ARG A 16 -16.60 -17.74 -9.95
N ALA A 17 -16.41 -18.93 -9.38
CA ALA A 17 -17.12 -20.14 -9.80
C ALA A 17 -18.64 -19.97 -9.70
N ARG A 18 -19.11 -19.37 -8.59
CA ARG A 18 -20.53 -19.05 -8.38
C ARG A 18 -21.08 -18.10 -9.45
N LEU A 19 -20.33 -17.05 -9.81
CA LEU A 19 -20.72 -16.10 -10.85
C LEU A 19 -20.76 -16.74 -12.25
N GLU A 20 -19.83 -17.64 -12.55
CA GLU A 20 -19.81 -18.41 -13.80
C GLU A 20 -21.04 -19.31 -13.94
N GLU A 21 -21.39 -20.07 -12.89
CA GLU A 21 -22.60 -20.90 -12.86
C GLU A 21 -23.88 -20.07 -13.07
N MET A 22 -23.96 -18.92 -12.40
CA MET A 22 -25.09 -18.01 -12.54
C MET A 22 -25.19 -17.42 -13.95
N ARG A 23 -24.06 -17.06 -14.59
CA ARG A 23 -24.03 -16.60 -15.99
C ARG A 23 -24.52 -17.68 -16.93
N GLN A 24 -24.03 -18.92 -16.80
CA GLN A 24 -24.49 -20.05 -17.61
C GLN A 24 -25.99 -20.31 -17.44
N THR A 25 -26.51 -20.16 -16.21
CA THR A 25 -27.94 -20.29 -15.93
C THR A 25 -28.78 -19.21 -16.61
N LEU A 26 -28.31 -17.95 -16.60
CA LEU A 26 -28.96 -16.84 -17.30
C LEU A 26 -28.93 -17.02 -18.81
N ASP A 27 -27.81 -17.48 -19.37
CA ASP A 27 -27.67 -17.74 -20.80
C ASP A 27 -28.62 -18.86 -21.26
N ARG A 28 -28.72 -19.95 -20.48
CA ARG A 28 -29.71 -21.02 -20.72
C ARG A 28 -31.16 -20.53 -20.68
N ARG A 29 -31.49 -19.61 -19.76
CA ARG A 29 -32.82 -18.98 -19.69
C ARG A 29 -33.11 -18.07 -20.88
N ARG A 30 -32.09 -17.42 -21.44
CA ARG A 30 -32.22 -16.58 -22.64
C ARG A 30 -32.35 -17.40 -23.92
N SER A 31 -31.71 -18.57 -23.98
CA SER A 31 -31.79 -19.48 -25.13
C SER A 31 -33.01 -20.41 -25.11
N ALA A 32 -33.78 -20.43 -24.03
CA ALA A 32 -35.01 -21.23 -23.96
C ALA A 32 -36.08 -20.66 -24.91
N PRO A 33 -36.71 -21.48 -25.77
CA PRO A 33 -37.78 -21.02 -26.65
C PRO A 33 -38.94 -20.46 -25.83
N ARG A 34 -39.38 -19.23 -26.12
CA ARG A 34 -40.62 -18.69 -25.53
C ARG A 34 -41.81 -19.49 -26.07
N PRO A 35 -42.65 -20.10 -25.21
CA PRO A 35 -43.87 -20.74 -25.67
C PRO A 35 -44.91 -19.65 -26.00
N GLY A 36 -45.07 -19.36 -27.29
CA GLY A 36 -46.19 -18.64 -27.88
C GLY A 36 -46.21 -17.11 -27.73
N GLY A 37 -46.28 -16.41 -28.87
CA GLY A 37 -46.95 -15.10 -28.96
C GLY A 37 -46.10 -13.90 -29.40
N ALA A 38 -46.26 -13.56 -30.69
CA ALA A 38 -46.24 -12.25 -31.33
C ALA A 38 -45.04 -11.28 -31.19
N ASP A 39 -44.64 -10.79 -32.36
CA ASP A 39 -43.72 -9.66 -32.60
C ASP A 39 -43.90 -8.49 -31.62
N SER A 40 -42.80 -8.11 -30.98
CA SER A 40 -42.53 -6.70 -30.70
C SER A 40 -41.03 -6.46 -30.72
N SER A 41 -40.61 -5.72 -31.75
CA SER A 41 -39.32 -5.06 -31.87
C SER A 41 -39.15 -4.05 -30.72
N GLY A 42 -38.48 -4.47 -29.64
CA GLY A 42 -38.14 -3.62 -28.51
C GLY A 42 -36.70 -3.85 -28.10
N ALA A 43 -35.86 -2.82 -28.24
CA ALA A 43 -34.44 -2.83 -27.92
C ALA A 43 -34.15 -3.49 -26.57
N ALA A 44 -33.42 -4.61 -26.59
CA ALA A 44 -33.00 -5.31 -25.38
C ALA A 44 -31.99 -4.45 -24.62
N LEU A 45 -32.47 -3.71 -23.61
CA LEU A 45 -31.64 -3.00 -22.66
C LEU A 45 -30.63 -3.97 -22.03
N ARG A 46 -29.33 -3.72 -22.27
CA ARG A 46 -28.21 -4.32 -21.55
C ARG A 46 -28.26 -3.84 -20.08
N ARG A 47 -29.05 -4.50 -19.23
CA ARG A 47 -28.93 -4.34 -17.78
C ARG A 47 -27.65 -5.04 -17.33
N PHE A 48 -26.62 -4.24 -17.06
CA PHE A 48 -25.47 -4.67 -16.26
C PHE A 48 -25.97 -4.92 -14.83
N HIS A 49 -26.09 -6.19 -14.45
CA HIS A 49 -26.42 -6.56 -13.08
C HIS A 49 -25.13 -6.64 -12.25
N SER A 50 -24.90 -5.64 -11.39
CA SER A 50 -23.95 -5.72 -10.27
C SER A 50 -24.58 -6.59 -9.19
N LEU A 51 -23.95 -7.71 -8.84
CA LEU A 51 -24.42 -8.64 -7.80
C LEU A 51 -23.26 -8.88 -6.82
N SER A 52 -23.46 -8.54 -5.54
CA SER A 52 -22.46 -8.58 -4.45
C SER A 52 -23.11 -9.13 -3.19
N VAL A 53 -22.46 -10.07 -2.49
CA VAL A 53 -22.85 -10.56 -1.15
C VAL A 53 -21.60 -10.73 -0.27
N SER A 54 -21.68 -10.28 0.99
CA SER A 54 -20.59 -10.24 1.97
C SER A 54 -20.46 -11.55 2.76
N SER A 55 -19.23 -11.93 3.12
CA SER A 55 -18.92 -13.08 3.99
C SER A 55 -18.41 -12.62 5.36
N ASP A 56 -19.26 -12.72 6.38
CA ASP A 56 -18.92 -12.47 7.79
C ASP A 56 -18.40 -13.76 8.46
N THR A 57 -17.16 -13.75 8.94
CA THR A 57 -16.59 -14.75 9.86
C THR A 57 -15.40 -14.14 10.60
N THR A 58 -15.27 -14.39 11.90
CA THR A 58 -14.31 -13.75 12.81
C THR A 58 -13.18 -14.70 13.25
N LEU A 59 -11.98 -14.10 13.38
CA LEU A 59 -10.81 -14.38 14.26
C LEU A 59 -9.83 -15.56 13.99
N ASP A 60 -8.56 -15.13 14.01
CA ASP A 60 -7.26 -15.71 14.43
C ASP A 60 -6.60 -16.91 13.74
N SER A 61 -5.57 -16.61 12.92
CA SER A 61 -4.13 -16.88 13.18
C SER A 61 -3.34 -17.11 11.89
N PHE A 62 -2.24 -16.38 11.72
CA PHE A 62 -1.28 -16.55 10.62
C PHE A 62 -0.28 -17.67 10.97
N ALA A 63 -0.19 -18.70 10.12
CA ALA A 63 0.93 -19.63 10.09
C ALA A 63 1.24 -20.08 8.65
N SER A 64 2.54 -20.23 8.41
CA SER A 64 3.26 -20.34 7.14
C SER A 64 2.88 -21.50 6.22
N LEU A 65 3.06 -21.31 4.91
CA LEU A 65 3.12 -22.38 3.92
C LEU A 65 4.52 -23.01 3.91
N HIS A 66 4.70 -24.15 4.60
CA HIS A 66 5.71 -25.15 4.25
C HIS A 66 5.35 -26.50 4.91
N PRO A 67 5.21 -27.61 4.15
CA PRO A 67 5.13 -28.95 4.73
C PRO A 67 6.52 -29.61 4.87
N ASP A 68 6.62 -30.43 5.92
CA ASP A 68 7.49 -31.60 6.16
C ASP A 68 8.98 -31.42 6.57
N GLU A 69 9.30 -31.69 7.87
CA GLU A 69 9.97 -32.92 8.40
C GLU A 69 10.31 -32.80 9.92
N PRO A 70 10.58 -33.92 10.65
CA PRO A 70 10.10 -34.13 12.04
C PRO A 70 11.09 -33.87 13.19
N ASP A 71 10.50 -33.92 14.40
CA ASP A 71 11.02 -33.71 15.76
C ASP A 71 12.36 -34.38 16.13
N ALA A 72 13.22 -33.62 16.83
CA ALA A 72 14.04 -34.11 17.95
C ALA A 72 14.54 -32.96 18.87
N LEU A 73 14.32 -33.11 20.18
CA LEU A 73 14.93 -32.34 21.28
C LEU A 73 15.41 -33.36 22.35
N PRO A 74 16.21 -32.98 23.38
CA PRO A 74 17.21 -31.90 23.46
C PRO A 74 18.54 -32.38 24.11
N ALA A 75 19.61 -31.59 24.00
CA ALA A 75 20.75 -31.69 24.93
C ALA A 75 21.39 -30.34 25.23
N LYS A 76 21.56 -30.08 26.53
CA LYS A 76 22.21 -28.93 27.17
C LYS A 76 23.67 -28.76 26.73
N GLY A 77 24.14 -27.52 26.61
CA GLY A 77 25.57 -27.24 26.49
C GLY A 77 25.94 -25.76 26.45
N ARG A 78 26.22 -25.23 27.64
CA ARG A 78 27.13 -24.13 28.03
C ARG A 78 27.54 -23.03 27.02
N GLU A 79 27.41 -21.81 27.54
CA GLU A 79 28.06 -20.55 27.15
C GLU A 79 29.55 -20.69 26.82
N GLN A 80 30.00 -19.94 25.81
CA GLN A 80 31.32 -19.34 25.79
C GLN A 80 31.30 -18.04 24.97
N GLN A 81 31.51 -16.93 25.67
CA GLN A 81 31.84 -15.63 25.09
C GLN A 81 33.15 -15.75 24.32
N LEU A 82 33.16 -15.31 23.07
CA LEU A 82 34.38 -14.94 22.37
C LEU A 82 34.14 -13.62 21.64
N SER A 83 34.71 -12.56 22.21
CA SER A 83 34.95 -11.30 21.56
C SER A 83 35.92 -11.51 20.40
N ASN A 84 35.52 -11.12 19.20
CA ASN A 84 36.47 -10.90 18.11
C ASN A 84 36.26 -9.50 17.55
N ARG A 85 37.33 -8.71 17.69
CA ARG A 85 37.49 -7.33 17.26
C ARG A 85 37.33 -7.25 15.74
N SER A 86 36.39 -6.43 15.28
CA SER A 86 36.27 -6.06 13.87
C SER A 86 37.33 -5.02 13.51
N ILE A 87 38.11 -5.33 12.49
CA ILE A 87 39.09 -4.46 11.86
C ILE A 87 38.33 -3.32 11.15
N VAL A 88 38.73 -2.09 11.46
CA VAL A 88 38.24 -0.85 10.87
C VAL A 88 38.83 -0.72 9.47
N SER A 89 37.99 -0.70 8.44
CA SER A 89 38.36 -0.20 7.12
C SER A 89 38.08 1.29 7.07
N LEU A 90 39.15 2.09 7.15
CA LEU A 90 39.15 3.52 6.86
C LEU A 90 38.91 3.73 5.36
N ALA A 91 37.76 4.30 5.01
CA ALA A 91 37.58 4.98 3.74
C ALA A 91 37.65 6.48 4.04
N ASP A 92 38.73 7.08 3.58
CA ASP A 92 39.06 8.49 3.70
C ASP A 92 38.20 9.27 2.70
N SER A 93 37.14 9.94 3.17
CA SER A 93 36.45 10.96 2.40
C SER A 93 36.27 12.20 3.26
N HIS A 94 37.15 13.17 3.03
CA HIS A 94 37.06 14.52 3.55
C HIS A 94 35.76 15.18 3.07
N THR A 95 34.73 15.10 3.90
CA THR A 95 33.58 16.00 3.87
C THR A 95 33.36 16.44 5.31
N GLU A 96 33.70 17.70 5.60
CA GLU A 96 33.41 18.35 6.86
C GLU A 96 31.89 18.43 7.03
N PHE A 97 31.33 17.65 7.95
CA PHE A 97 29.96 17.83 8.40
C PHE A 97 29.96 18.96 9.42
N PHE A 98 29.28 20.05 9.11
CA PHE A 98 28.93 21.07 10.10
C PHE A 98 27.69 20.58 10.85
N ASP A 99 27.86 20.23 12.12
CA ASP A 99 26.72 20.02 13.03
C ASP A 99 25.95 21.34 13.18
N ALA A 100 24.63 21.30 12.98
CA ALA A 100 23.78 22.44 13.29
C ALA A 100 23.78 22.69 14.80
N CYS A 101 24.15 23.90 15.23
CA CYS A 101 24.17 24.28 16.64
C CYS A 101 22.82 24.01 17.31
N GLU A 102 22.84 23.29 18.44
CA GLU A 102 21.68 23.17 19.31
C GLU A 102 21.29 24.55 19.85
N VAL A 103 20.21 25.12 19.31
CA VAL A 103 19.60 26.32 19.88
C VAL A 103 18.76 25.87 21.07
N PHE A 104 19.31 25.98 22.26
CA PHE A 104 18.56 25.91 23.52
C PHE A 104 17.60 27.09 23.57
N LEU A 105 16.34 26.88 23.17
CA LEU A 105 15.26 27.81 23.44
C LEU A 105 14.87 27.67 24.92
N SER A 106 15.49 28.51 25.74
CA SER A 106 15.13 28.74 27.13
C SER A 106 13.66 29.12 27.24
N ALA A 107 12.91 28.34 28.03
CA ALA A 107 11.56 28.67 28.43
C ALA A 107 11.56 29.93 29.32
N SER A 108 10.94 31.01 28.85
CA SER A 108 10.15 31.97 29.65
C SER A 108 9.78 33.17 28.77
N SER A 109 8.51 33.33 28.42
CA SER A 109 7.75 34.54 28.76
C SER A 109 6.29 34.34 28.35
N SER A 110 5.41 34.47 29.35
CA SER A 110 3.96 34.62 29.22
C SER A 110 3.62 35.97 28.59
N GLU A 111 2.55 36.06 27.79
CA GLU A 111 1.45 37.01 27.99
C GLU A 111 0.33 36.84 26.94
N ASN A 112 -0.88 37.25 27.34
CA ASN A 112 -2.19 37.02 26.75
C ASN A 112 -2.44 37.66 25.37
N GLU A 113 -3.23 36.94 24.56
CA GLU A 113 -4.33 37.32 23.62
C GLU A 113 -4.78 38.80 23.60
N PRO A 114 -5.24 39.38 22.44
CA PRO A 114 -6.42 38.87 21.74
C PRO A 114 -6.43 38.91 20.20
N SER A 115 -7.47 38.25 19.67
CA SER A 115 -7.96 38.17 18.29
C SER A 115 -7.78 39.41 17.43
N ASP A 116 -7.42 39.21 16.16
CA ASP A 116 -8.02 39.93 15.04
C ASP A 116 -7.99 39.11 13.74
N ASP A 117 -9.06 39.32 12.99
CA ASP A 117 -9.45 38.70 11.73
C ASP A 117 -8.78 39.38 10.53
N GLU A 118 -8.60 38.60 9.46
CA GLU A 118 -8.35 38.96 8.06
C GLU A 118 -7.11 39.80 7.63
N SER A 119 -6.58 39.34 6.49
CA SER A 119 -5.68 40.00 5.53
C SER A 119 -4.18 40.11 5.85
N CYS A 120 -3.40 39.19 5.30
CA CYS A 120 -2.04 39.50 4.84
C CYS A 120 -1.82 38.95 3.42
N ILE A 121 -1.93 39.88 2.49
CA ILE A 121 -1.52 39.84 1.09
C ILE A 121 0.01 40.03 1.03
N SER A 122 0.73 39.03 0.51
CA SER A 122 2.06 39.14 -0.13
C SER A 122 2.59 37.72 -0.35
N GLU A 123 3.19 37.31 -1.46
CA GLU A 123 3.62 37.98 -2.68
C GLU A 123 3.72 36.90 -3.77
N THR A 124 3.20 37.24 -4.95
CA THR A 124 3.20 36.41 -6.14
C THR A 124 4.61 36.37 -6.73
N THR A 125 5.31 35.24 -6.64
CA THR A 125 6.36 34.94 -7.63
C THR A 125 5.73 34.15 -8.76
N THR A 126 5.42 34.87 -9.84
CA THR A 126 5.04 34.30 -11.13
C THR A 126 6.22 33.51 -11.70
N SER A 127 6.31 32.21 -11.41
CA SER A 127 6.94 31.28 -12.34
C SER A 127 5.95 31.06 -13.47
N ALA A 128 6.20 31.72 -14.60
CA ALA A 128 5.55 31.42 -15.86
C ALA A 128 5.74 29.93 -16.17
N CYS A 129 4.66 29.16 -16.08
CA CYS A 129 4.55 27.91 -16.80
C CYS A 129 4.34 28.27 -18.26
N ASP A 130 5.44 28.43 -19.00
CA ASP A 130 5.41 28.35 -20.45
C ASP A 130 4.75 27.03 -20.84
N ASP A 131 3.70 27.15 -21.63
CA ASP A 131 2.97 26.09 -22.28
C ASP A 131 3.93 25.22 -23.12
N PRO A 132 4.10 23.91 -22.84
CA PRO A 132 4.53 22.98 -23.86
C PRO A 132 3.27 22.47 -24.56
N GLY A 133 2.76 23.28 -25.48
CA GLY A 133 1.93 22.80 -26.56
C GLY A 133 2.69 21.68 -27.27
N GLY A 134 2.31 20.44 -27.01
CA GLY A 134 2.92 19.26 -27.63
C GLY A 134 3.28 18.10 -26.71
N LEU A 135 2.51 17.82 -25.65
CA LEU A 135 2.57 16.48 -25.05
C LEU A 135 1.93 15.47 -26.01
N SER A 136 2.77 14.94 -26.91
CA SER A 136 2.47 13.71 -27.62
C SER A 136 2.11 12.66 -26.58
N ARG A 137 0.82 12.33 -26.52
CA ARG A 137 0.27 11.15 -25.88
C ARG A 137 1.24 9.99 -26.11
N LEU A 138 1.95 9.54 -25.08
CA LEU A 138 2.72 8.30 -25.10
C LEU A 138 1.72 7.17 -25.34
N GLN A 139 1.41 6.96 -26.62
CA GLN A 139 0.71 5.78 -27.07
C GLN A 139 1.69 4.64 -26.88
N THR A 140 1.55 3.92 -25.76
CA THR A 140 2.01 2.55 -25.67
C THR A 140 1.23 1.75 -26.71
N GLY A 141 1.78 1.70 -27.92
CA GLY A 141 1.33 0.81 -28.98
C GLY A 141 1.41 -0.64 -28.50
N PRO A 142 0.53 -1.52 -28.99
CA PRO A 142 0.61 -2.93 -28.66
C PRO A 142 1.87 -3.51 -29.32
N GLY A 143 2.85 -3.93 -28.51
CA GLY A 143 3.94 -4.79 -28.99
C GLY A 143 5.38 -4.29 -28.81
N MET A 144 5.67 -3.31 -27.96
CA MET A 144 7.09 -3.11 -27.56
C MET A 144 7.55 -4.33 -26.76
N PRO A 145 8.66 -5.00 -27.14
CA PRO A 145 9.26 -6.04 -26.32
C PRO A 145 9.60 -5.44 -24.97
N VAL A 146 9.11 -6.05 -23.89
CA VAL A 146 9.64 -5.74 -22.55
C VAL A 146 11.05 -6.29 -22.53
N GLU A 147 12.04 -5.40 -22.53
CA GLU A 147 13.43 -5.77 -22.32
C GLU A 147 13.52 -6.55 -20.99
N PRO A 148 14.23 -7.70 -20.95
CA PRO A 148 14.41 -8.47 -19.73
C PRO A 148 14.96 -7.57 -18.62
N VAL A 149 14.42 -7.70 -17.41
CA VAL A 149 14.90 -6.89 -16.29
C VAL A 149 16.26 -7.41 -15.85
N GLU A 150 17.31 -6.60 -16.08
CA GLU A 150 18.64 -6.89 -15.56
C GLU A 150 18.64 -6.78 -14.03
N LEU A 151 18.82 -7.92 -13.36
CA LEU A 151 18.95 -8.01 -11.90
C LEU A 151 20.39 -8.41 -11.54
N PRO A 152 20.95 -7.84 -10.46
CA PRO A 152 22.27 -8.23 -9.98
C PRO A 152 22.29 -9.72 -9.57
N GLY A 153 23.50 -10.30 -9.49
CA GLY A 153 23.73 -11.69 -9.10
C GLY A 153 23.18 -12.06 -7.71
N PRO A 154 23.39 -13.31 -7.24
CA PRO A 154 22.74 -13.84 -6.04
C PRO A 154 22.90 -12.93 -4.82
N ASP A 155 21.76 -12.70 -4.15
CA ASP A 155 21.49 -11.67 -3.14
C ASP A 155 22.50 -11.71 -1.98
N PRO A 156 23.05 -10.56 -1.51
CA PRO A 156 23.71 -10.50 -0.22
C PRO A 156 22.75 -10.95 0.89
N ARG A 157 23.26 -11.69 1.89
CA ARG A 157 22.45 -12.17 3.02
C ARG A 157 21.69 -11.02 3.68
N ARG A 158 20.36 -10.97 3.51
CA ARG A 158 19.50 -9.95 4.14
C ARG A 158 19.49 -10.10 5.65
N ARG A 159 19.54 -8.97 6.37
CA ARG A 159 19.46 -8.95 7.84
C ARG A 159 18.11 -9.51 8.32
N ARG A 160 18.12 -10.20 9.45
CA ARG A 160 16.92 -10.80 10.08
C ARG A 160 16.49 -10.10 11.37
N CYS A 161 17.30 -9.19 11.88
CA CYS A 161 17.03 -8.39 13.07
C CYS A 161 17.61 -6.99 12.92
N LEU A 162 17.08 -6.05 13.72
CA LEU A 162 17.66 -4.73 13.90
C LEU A 162 18.76 -4.77 14.98
N PRO A 163 19.71 -3.81 14.98
CA PRO A 163 20.77 -3.77 15.99
C PRO A 163 20.28 -3.59 17.42
N ALA A 164 19.09 -3.01 17.61
CA ALA A 164 18.49 -2.76 18.91
C ALA A 164 16.99 -3.10 18.90
N PRO A 165 16.41 -3.50 20.05
CA PRO A 165 14.97 -3.63 20.20
C PRO A 165 14.29 -2.24 20.09
N PRO A 166 12.97 -2.20 19.84
CA PRO A 166 12.20 -0.95 19.92
C PRO A 166 12.40 -0.28 21.29
N ALA A 167 12.55 1.04 21.30
CA ALA A 167 12.58 1.78 22.55
C ALA A 167 11.30 1.49 23.35
N PRO A 168 11.37 1.33 24.68
CA PRO A 168 10.16 1.26 25.50
C PRO A 168 9.33 2.50 25.19
N SER A 169 8.01 2.36 25.09
CA SER A 169 7.06 3.46 24.95
C SER A 169 7.06 4.32 26.23
N GLY A 170 8.18 4.97 26.56
CA GLY A 170 8.29 5.85 27.73
C GLY A 170 7.54 7.14 27.49
N ASP A 171 6.73 7.55 28.48
CA ASP A 171 6.12 8.86 28.86
C ASP A 171 5.87 9.98 27.84
N VAL A 172 6.03 9.76 26.54
CA VAL A 172 5.63 10.70 25.49
C VAL A 172 4.13 10.57 25.34
N SER A 173 3.41 11.41 26.09
CA SER A 173 1.97 11.53 26.01
C SER A 173 1.58 12.04 24.62
N LEU A 174 1.24 11.11 23.71
CA LEU A 174 0.63 11.42 22.42
C LEU A 174 -0.66 12.25 22.61
N TRP A 175 -1.32 12.10 23.76
CA TRP A 175 -2.41 12.97 24.21
C TRP A 175 -2.01 14.43 24.36
N GLY A 176 -0.87 14.73 24.99
CA GLY A 176 -0.38 16.10 25.11
C GLY A 176 -0.15 16.77 23.76
N LEU A 177 0.45 16.04 22.81
CA LEU A 177 0.75 16.53 21.46
C LEU A 177 -0.52 16.70 20.61
N LEU A 178 -1.40 15.71 20.59
CA LEU A 178 -2.61 15.74 19.78
C LEU A 178 -3.68 16.67 20.36
N ARG A 179 -3.76 16.86 21.69
CA ARG A 179 -4.65 17.85 22.31
C ARG A 179 -4.36 19.26 21.80
N SER A 180 -3.09 19.62 21.61
CA SER A 180 -2.69 20.92 21.06
C SER A 180 -2.95 21.07 19.55
N SER A 181 -3.33 19.97 18.90
CA SER A 181 -3.45 19.84 17.45
C SER A 181 -4.87 19.48 16.97
N VAL A 182 -5.86 19.43 17.87
CA VAL A 182 -7.26 19.17 17.52
C VAL A 182 -7.76 20.29 16.58
N GLY A 183 -8.32 19.90 15.43
CA GLY A 183 -8.82 20.84 14.41
C GLY A 183 -7.75 21.34 13.42
N LYS A 184 -6.46 21.01 13.62
CA LYS A 184 -5.38 21.32 12.69
C LYS A 184 -5.12 20.15 11.73
N ASP A 185 -4.53 20.44 10.58
CA ASP A 185 -4.01 19.41 9.67
C ASP A 185 -2.83 18.67 10.36
N LEU A 186 -3.06 17.42 10.76
CA LEU A 186 -2.06 16.61 11.47
C LEU A 186 -0.79 16.34 10.65
N SER A 187 -0.79 16.57 9.33
CA SER A 187 0.43 16.49 8.52
C SER A 187 1.50 17.52 8.96
N ARG A 188 1.09 18.62 9.62
CA ARG A 188 1.98 19.67 10.12
C ARG A 188 2.42 19.49 11.58
N VAL A 189 1.94 18.44 12.25
CA VAL A 189 2.27 18.17 13.65
C VAL A 189 3.53 17.30 13.70
N ALA A 190 4.63 17.89 14.17
CA ALA A 190 5.85 17.15 14.46
C ALA A 190 5.59 16.16 15.60
N LEU A 191 5.76 14.87 15.32
CA LEU A 191 5.74 13.85 16.36
C LEU A 191 7.18 13.57 16.82
N PRO A 192 7.40 13.31 18.12
CA PRO A 192 8.67 12.83 18.62
C PRO A 192 9.10 11.55 17.89
N VAL A 193 10.39 11.44 17.60
CA VAL A 193 10.98 10.36 16.82
C VAL A 193 10.70 8.97 17.41
N GLN A 194 10.46 8.89 18.72
CA GLN A 194 10.12 7.65 19.44
C GLN A 194 8.75 7.07 19.02
N LEU A 195 7.88 7.87 18.40
CA LEU A 195 6.60 7.41 17.85
C LEU A 195 6.71 6.96 16.40
N ASN A 196 7.87 7.16 15.78
CA ASN A 196 8.12 6.70 14.42
C ASN A 196 8.66 5.27 14.41
N GLU A 197 8.30 4.51 13.39
CA GLU A 197 9.08 3.31 13.04
C GLU A 197 10.29 3.71 12.18
N PRO A 198 11.36 2.92 12.16
CA PRO A 198 12.56 3.19 11.34
C PRO A 198 12.34 2.85 9.86
N LEU A 199 11.20 3.28 9.30
CA LEU A 199 10.84 3.20 7.89
C LEU A 199 10.15 4.49 7.47
N ASN A 200 10.33 4.92 6.22
CA ASN A 200 9.63 6.07 5.64
C ASN A 200 8.45 5.62 4.75
N THR A 201 7.66 6.58 4.26
CA THR A 201 6.53 6.31 3.35
C THR A 201 6.98 5.67 2.02
N LEU A 202 8.17 5.97 1.53
CA LEU A 202 8.71 5.40 0.28
C LEU A 202 8.95 3.89 0.40
N GLN A 203 9.44 3.46 1.55
CA GLN A 203 9.64 2.05 1.92
C GLN A 203 8.29 1.36 2.14
N ARG A 204 7.32 2.03 2.75
CA ARG A 204 5.94 1.52 2.89
C ARG A 204 5.31 1.17 1.54
N LEU A 205 5.53 1.99 0.52
CA LEU A 205 5.06 1.68 -0.84
C LEU A 205 5.71 0.40 -1.40
N CYS A 206 6.98 0.16 -1.11
CA CYS A 206 7.68 -1.06 -1.52
C CYS A 206 7.16 -2.31 -0.80
N GLU A 207 6.69 -2.18 0.45
CA GLU A 207 6.13 -3.32 1.21
C GLU A 207 4.87 -3.90 0.57
N GLU A 208 4.16 -3.14 -0.29
CA GLU A 208 3.01 -3.65 -1.04
C GLU A 208 3.40 -4.76 -2.04
N LEU A 209 4.69 -4.88 -2.37
CA LEU A 209 5.26 -5.95 -3.18
C LEU A 209 5.74 -7.15 -2.35
N GLU A 210 5.42 -7.25 -1.06
CA GLU A 210 5.75 -8.41 -0.23
C GLU A 210 5.21 -9.72 -0.80
N TYR A 211 4.04 -9.68 -1.46
CA TYR A 211 3.39 -10.83 -2.08
C TYR A 211 3.37 -10.74 -3.62
N SER A 212 4.44 -10.18 -4.21
CA SER A 212 4.59 -10.00 -5.67
C SER A 212 4.41 -11.29 -6.48
N GLU A 213 4.63 -12.47 -5.88
CA GLU A 213 4.42 -13.77 -6.53
C GLU A 213 2.97 -14.01 -6.99
N LEU A 214 2.00 -13.26 -6.43
CA LEU A 214 0.63 -13.27 -6.93
C LEU A 214 0.53 -12.68 -8.34
N LEU A 215 1.32 -11.64 -8.63
CA LEU A 215 1.39 -11.04 -9.96
C LEU A 215 2.08 -11.99 -10.96
N ASP A 216 3.09 -12.74 -10.51
CA ASP A 216 3.71 -13.79 -11.33
C ASP A 216 2.70 -14.88 -11.70
N ARG A 217 1.86 -15.29 -10.75
CA ARG A 217 0.77 -16.25 -11.00
C ARG A 217 -0.28 -15.67 -11.93
N ALA A 218 -0.64 -14.39 -11.76
CA ALA A 218 -1.55 -13.69 -12.67
C ALA A 218 -1.01 -13.67 -14.11
N SER A 219 0.26 -13.31 -14.29
CA SER A 219 0.92 -13.24 -15.61
C SER A 219 0.92 -14.58 -16.37
N ARG A 220 0.94 -15.72 -15.64
CA ARG A 220 0.90 -17.08 -16.22
C ARG A 220 -0.51 -17.62 -16.42
N ALA A 221 -1.55 -17.01 -15.84
CA ALA A 221 -2.91 -17.52 -15.93
C ALA A 221 -3.55 -17.19 -17.28
N ARG A 222 -4.03 -18.23 -17.99
CA ARG A 222 -4.63 -18.06 -19.33
C ARG A 222 -5.99 -17.38 -19.28
N ASP A 223 -6.78 -17.66 -18.25
CA ASP A 223 -8.12 -17.12 -18.09
C ASP A 223 -8.12 -15.71 -17.45
N PRO A 224 -8.70 -14.68 -18.10
CA PRO A 224 -8.78 -13.32 -17.56
C PRO A 224 -9.42 -13.24 -16.18
N CYS A 225 -10.46 -14.04 -15.89
CA CYS A 225 -11.10 -14.06 -14.58
C CYS A 225 -10.15 -14.57 -13.49
N GLN A 226 -9.38 -15.63 -13.78
CA GLN A 226 -8.36 -16.12 -12.87
C GLN A 226 -7.25 -15.09 -12.62
N ARG A 227 -6.84 -14.34 -13.65
CA ARG A 227 -5.87 -13.24 -13.48
C ARG A 227 -6.41 -12.17 -12.53
N LEU A 228 -7.66 -11.77 -12.74
CA LEU A 228 -8.33 -10.80 -11.87
C LEU A 228 -8.43 -11.29 -10.41
N VAL A 229 -8.63 -12.58 -10.17
CA VAL A 229 -8.60 -13.16 -8.81
C VAL A 229 -7.22 -12.99 -8.15
N TYR A 230 -6.13 -13.24 -8.88
CA TYR A 230 -4.79 -13.05 -8.33
C TYR A 230 -4.46 -11.58 -8.08
N VAL A 231 -4.85 -10.68 -8.99
CA VAL A 231 -4.70 -9.22 -8.80
C VAL A 231 -5.53 -8.73 -7.61
N ALA A 232 -6.73 -9.27 -7.44
CA ALA A 232 -7.58 -8.98 -6.28
C ALA A 232 -6.97 -9.43 -4.95
N ALA A 233 -6.39 -10.64 -4.91
CA ALA A 233 -5.66 -11.11 -3.74
C ALA A 233 -4.42 -10.23 -3.46
N PHE A 234 -3.71 -9.80 -4.51
CA PHE A 234 -2.56 -8.91 -4.38
C PHE A 234 -2.97 -7.55 -3.80
N ALA A 235 -4.05 -6.95 -4.29
CA ALA A 235 -4.59 -5.70 -3.77
C ALA A 235 -4.98 -5.79 -2.28
N VAL A 236 -5.53 -6.93 -1.83
CA VAL A 236 -5.84 -7.16 -0.41
C VAL A 236 -4.56 -7.36 0.43
N SER A 237 -3.55 -8.03 -0.13
CA SER A 237 -2.30 -8.33 0.59
C SER A 237 -1.53 -7.09 1.05
N ALA A 238 -1.67 -5.97 0.33
CA ALA A 238 -1.07 -4.67 0.68
C ALA A 238 -1.50 -4.14 2.06
N TYR A 239 -2.62 -4.63 2.62
CA TYR A 239 -3.10 -4.24 3.95
C TYR A 239 -2.65 -5.21 5.06
N ALA A 240 -2.00 -6.33 4.76
CA ALA A 240 -1.69 -7.36 5.75
C ALA A 240 -0.70 -6.88 6.82
N SER A 241 0.35 -6.15 6.41
CA SER A 241 1.41 -5.69 7.32
C SER A 241 0.96 -4.60 8.29
N THR A 242 -0.17 -3.92 8.02
CA THR A 242 -0.67 -2.82 8.86
C THR A 242 -1.15 -3.31 10.22
N TYR A 243 -1.68 -4.54 10.28
CA TYR A 243 -2.23 -5.15 11.49
C TYR A 243 -1.24 -5.12 12.66
N TYR A 244 0.02 -5.43 12.38
CA TYR A 244 1.08 -5.47 13.40
C TYR A 244 1.71 -4.11 13.71
N ARG A 245 1.32 -3.05 12.97
CA ARG A 245 1.99 -1.72 13.03
C ARG A 245 1.03 -0.57 13.27
N ALA A 246 -0.11 -0.83 13.92
CA ALA A 246 -1.10 0.17 14.32
C ALA A 246 -0.54 1.31 15.20
N GLY A 247 0.57 1.07 15.88
CA GLY A 247 1.24 2.04 16.73
C GLY A 247 2.24 2.96 16.02
N SER A 248 2.63 2.65 14.79
CA SER A 248 3.86 3.18 14.19
C SER A 248 3.59 4.15 13.06
N LYS A 249 4.13 5.37 13.17
CA LYS A 249 4.11 6.35 12.08
C LYS A 249 5.38 6.19 11.23
N PRO A 250 5.30 5.98 9.91
CA PRO A 250 6.50 6.05 9.08
C PRO A 250 7.05 7.49 9.06
N PHE A 251 8.36 7.63 8.85
CA PHE A 251 8.95 8.93 8.58
C PHE A 251 8.33 9.55 7.32
N ASN A 252 8.05 10.85 7.41
CA ASN A 252 7.64 11.64 6.25
C ASN A 252 8.90 11.94 5.42
N PRO A 253 9.02 11.44 4.18
CA PRO A 253 10.19 11.69 3.37
C PRO A 253 10.37 13.18 3.06
N VAL A 254 11.63 13.63 2.90
CA VAL A 254 11.91 14.98 2.41
C VAL A 254 11.67 15.06 0.89
N LEU A 255 11.44 16.26 0.35
CA LEU A 255 11.27 16.45 -1.09
C LEU A 255 12.50 15.95 -1.86
N GLY A 256 12.29 15.14 -2.89
CA GLY A 256 13.37 14.53 -3.69
C GLY A 256 14.07 13.34 -3.01
N GLU A 257 13.66 12.93 -1.81
CA GLU A 257 14.13 11.68 -1.22
C GLU A 257 13.72 10.49 -2.10
N THR A 258 14.63 9.54 -2.27
CA THR A 258 14.42 8.33 -3.07
C THR A 258 14.63 7.06 -2.26
N TYR A 259 13.94 5.98 -2.64
CA TYR A 259 14.20 4.64 -2.11
C TYR A 259 14.20 3.61 -3.24
N GLU A 260 15.24 2.78 -3.29
CA GLU A 260 15.35 1.68 -4.23
C GLU A 260 15.35 0.32 -3.50
N CYS A 261 14.80 -0.70 -4.15
CA CYS A 261 14.82 -2.07 -3.66
C CYS A 261 14.91 -3.03 -4.83
N VAL A 262 16.04 -3.74 -4.93
CA VAL A 262 16.22 -4.81 -5.89
C VAL A 262 16.07 -6.16 -5.18
N ARG A 263 15.20 -7.02 -5.72
CA ARG A 263 14.86 -8.33 -5.18
C ARG A 263 15.11 -9.42 -6.23
N PRO A 264 16.37 -9.85 -6.45
CA PRO A 264 16.66 -10.97 -7.35
C PRO A 264 15.90 -12.25 -6.96
N ASP A 265 15.71 -12.47 -5.66
CA ASP A 265 14.94 -13.58 -5.09
C ASP A 265 13.43 -13.54 -5.42
N ARG A 266 12.90 -12.37 -5.77
CA ARG A 266 11.49 -12.17 -6.17
C ARG A 266 11.32 -11.69 -7.62
N GLY A 267 12.41 -11.52 -8.36
CA GLY A 267 12.38 -11.15 -9.78
C GLY A 267 11.85 -9.73 -10.06
N PHE A 268 12.12 -8.74 -9.19
CA PHE A 268 11.76 -7.35 -9.47
C PHE A 268 12.80 -6.33 -8.98
N ARG A 269 12.77 -5.15 -9.60
CA ARG A 269 13.41 -3.92 -9.10
C ARG A 269 12.35 -2.85 -8.84
N PHE A 270 12.55 -2.05 -7.81
CA PHE A 270 11.62 -1.01 -7.36
C PHE A 270 12.38 0.30 -7.14
N ILE A 271 11.75 1.41 -7.52
CA ILE A 271 12.19 2.78 -7.21
C ILE A 271 10.99 3.61 -6.74
N SER A 272 11.21 4.49 -5.78
CA SER A 272 10.23 5.50 -5.38
C SER A 272 10.89 6.83 -5.04
N GLU A 273 10.11 7.89 -5.15
CA GLU A 273 10.52 9.27 -4.92
C GLU A 273 9.42 10.06 -4.23
N GLN A 274 9.81 10.95 -3.33
CA GLN A 274 8.94 11.97 -2.79
C GLN A 274 8.86 13.17 -3.75
N VAL A 275 7.89 13.15 -4.65
CA VAL A 275 7.74 14.12 -5.75
C VAL A 275 7.07 15.44 -5.34
N CYS A 276 6.40 15.47 -4.18
CA CYS A 276 5.83 16.70 -3.64
C CYS A 276 5.80 16.65 -2.10
N HIS A 277 6.02 17.79 -1.44
CA HIS A 277 5.95 17.90 0.02
C HIS A 277 4.66 18.58 0.51
N HIS A 278 4.08 19.48 -0.30
CA HIS A 278 2.88 20.25 0.04
C HIS A 278 1.89 20.27 -1.15
N PRO A 279 0.93 19.33 -1.20
CA PRO A 279 0.72 18.21 -0.27
C PRO A 279 1.76 17.08 -0.46
N PRO A 280 1.98 16.22 0.55
CA PRO A 280 2.92 15.11 0.41
C PRO A 280 2.40 14.09 -0.62
N ILE A 281 3.18 13.86 -1.68
CA ILE A 281 2.93 12.88 -2.73
C ILE A 281 4.20 12.04 -2.91
N SER A 282 4.03 10.74 -2.79
CA SER A 282 5.08 9.75 -3.07
C SER A 282 4.72 8.99 -4.33
N ALA A 283 5.64 8.88 -5.27
CA ALA A 283 5.49 8.09 -6.49
C ALA A 283 6.40 6.86 -6.43
N CYS A 284 5.96 5.73 -6.99
CA CYS A 284 6.80 4.54 -7.12
C CYS A 284 6.54 3.79 -8.42
N HIS A 285 7.57 3.06 -8.86
CA HIS A 285 7.57 2.20 -10.03
C HIS A 285 8.37 0.94 -9.76
N ALA A 286 7.87 -0.21 -10.23
CA ALA A 286 8.54 -1.48 -10.15
C ALA A 286 8.40 -2.26 -11.44
N GLU A 287 9.49 -2.96 -11.80
CA GLU A 287 9.62 -3.70 -13.03
C GLU A 287 10.03 -5.14 -12.74
N SER A 288 9.38 -6.05 -13.46
CA SER A 288 9.64 -7.48 -13.49
C SER A 288 9.40 -7.98 -14.92
N ASP A 289 9.97 -9.13 -15.28
CA ASP A 289 9.66 -9.80 -16.55
C ASP A 289 8.16 -10.18 -16.68
N ASN A 290 7.43 -10.24 -15.55
CA ASN A 290 6.04 -10.69 -15.53
C ASN A 290 5.03 -9.56 -15.30
N PHE A 291 5.44 -8.44 -14.71
CA PHE A 291 4.57 -7.33 -14.36
C PHE A 291 5.31 -5.99 -14.31
N ILE A 292 4.55 -4.90 -14.51
CA ILE A 292 4.98 -3.53 -14.20
C ILE A 292 3.98 -2.98 -13.19
N PHE A 293 4.46 -2.42 -12.09
CA PHE A 293 3.63 -1.88 -11.01
C PHE A 293 3.99 -0.41 -10.76
N TRP A 294 3.00 0.47 -10.67
CA TRP A 294 3.26 1.87 -10.33
C TRP A 294 2.07 2.52 -9.63
N GLN A 295 2.37 3.57 -8.87
CA GLN A 295 1.37 4.40 -8.21
C GLN A 295 1.99 5.74 -7.79
N ASP A 296 1.16 6.77 -7.78
CA ASP A 296 1.37 7.99 -7.03
C ASP A 296 0.32 8.06 -5.92
N MET A 297 0.77 8.34 -4.70
CA MET A 297 -0.11 8.28 -3.52
C MET A 297 0.04 9.52 -2.67
N ARG A 298 -1.09 10.20 -2.48
CA ARG A 298 -1.25 11.28 -1.50
C ARG A 298 -2.00 10.73 -0.29
N TRP A 299 -1.46 10.95 0.90
CA TRP A 299 -2.09 10.52 2.15
C TRP A 299 -2.73 11.73 2.85
N LYS A 300 -4.06 11.73 2.98
CA LYS A 300 -4.78 12.76 3.74
C LYS A 300 -5.13 12.23 5.12
N ASN A 301 -4.66 12.91 6.16
CA ASN A 301 -4.90 12.51 7.55
C ASN A 301 -6.04 13.36 8.13
N LYS A 302 -7.02 12.73 8.77
CA LYS A 302 -8.13 13.38 9.48
C LYS A 302 -8.21 12.89 10.92
N PHE A 303 -8.19 13.82 11.87
CA PHE A 303 -8.30 13.51 13.28
C PHE A 303 -9.73 13.69 13.79
N TRP A 304 -10.28 12.66 14.42
CA TRP A 304 -11.64 12.66 14.96
C TRP A 304 -11.66 12.60 16.50
N GLY A 305 -10.63 13.16 17.14
CA GLY A 305 -10.48 13.14 18.59
C GLY A 305 -9.92 11.81 19.11
N LYS A 306 -10.61 10.68 18.94
CA LYS A 306 -10.11 9.37 19.41
C LYS A 306 -9.43 8.53 18.33
N SER A 307 -9.71 8.85 17.07
CA SER A 307 -9.27 8.07 15.93
C SER A 307 -8.61 8.95 14.86
N LEU A 308 -7.68 8.36 14.12
CA LEU A 308 -6.99 8.96 12.99
C LEU A 308 -7.39 8.22 11.72
N GLU A 309 -8.10 8.90 10.83
CA GLU A 309 -8.38 8.39 9.49
C GLU A 309 -7.27 8.80 8.52
N ILE A 310 -6.77 7.84 7.77
CA ILE A 310 -5.79 7.99 6.70
C ILE A 310 -6.52 7.66 5.41
N VAL A 311 -6.73 8.69 4.59
CA VAL A 311 -7.44 8.61 3.32
C VAL A 311 -6.41 8.64 2.18
N PRO A 312 -6.13 7.50 1.52
CA PRO A 312 -5.29 7.48 0.34
C PRO A 312 -6.00 8.14 -0.84
N VAL A 313 -5.28 8.94 -1.61
CA VAL A 313 -5.73 9.58 -2.84
C VAL A 313 -4.71 9.28 -3.92
N GLY A 314 -5.12 8.49 -4.90
CA GLY A 314 -4.27 7.98 -5.97
C GLY A 314 -4.83 6.66 -6.51
N THR A 315 -4.24 6.19 -7.60
CA THR A 315 -4.61 4.92 -8.24
C THR A 315 -3.41 3.99 -8.26
N VAL A 316 -3.64 2.72 -7.97
CA VAL A 316 -2.64 1.66 -8.12
C VAL A 316 -2.78 1.03 -9.49
N ASN A 317 -1.65 0.81 -10.16
CA ASN A 317 -1.59 0.28 -11.50
C ASN A 317 -0.74 -0.98 -11.55
N VAL A 318 -1.22 -1.99 -12.27
CA VAL A 318 -0.44 -3.18 -12.66
C VAL A 318 -0.66 -3.48 -14.12
N GLN A 319 0.41 -3.56 -14.89
CA GLN A 319 0.41 -4.10 -16.24
C GLN A 319 0.97 -5.53 -16.24
N LEU A 320 0.33 -6.44 -16.97
CA LEU A 320 0.82 -7.79 -17.23
C LEU A 320 1.22 -7.90 -18.72
N PRO A 321 2.52 -7.70 -19.06
CA PRO A 321 2.93 -7.60 -20.46
C PRO A 321 2.60 -8.83 -21.32
N ARG A 322 2.68 -10.04 -20.73
CA ARG A 322 2.41 -11.30 -21.44
C ARG A 322 1.00 -11.38 -22.01
N THR A 323 0.02 -10.81 -21.32
CA THR A 323 -1.40 -10.84 -21.71
C THR A 323 -1.89 -9.50 -22.24
N GLY A 324 -1.12 -8.43 -22.04
CA GLY A 324 -1.50 -7.06 -22.41
C GLY A 324 -2.52 -6.43 -21.47
N ASP A 325 -2.80 -7.03 -20.32
CA ASP A 325 -3.75 -6.48 -19.34
C ASP A 325 -3.16 -5.28 -18.61
N HIS A 326 -4.01 -4.31 -18.27
CA HIS A 326 -3.67 -3.18 -17.40
C HIS A 326 -4.77 -3.01 -16.37
N PHE A 327 -4.46 -3.40 -15.13
CA PHE A 327 -5.36 -3.29 -13.99
C PHE A 327 -5.14 -1.99 -13.24
N GLU A 328 -6.26 -1.37 -12.84
CA GLU A 328 -6.28 -0.18 -12.01
C GLU A 328 -7.24 -0.37 -10.84
N TRP A 329 -6.87 0.12 -9.65
CA TRP A 329 -7.75 0.16 -8.49
C TRP A 329 -7.43 1.30 -7.52
N ASN A 330 -8.44 1.68 -6.74
CA ASN A 330 -8.29 2.61 -5.63
C ASN A 330 -7.93 1.88 -4.33
N LYS A 331 -7.30 2.61 -3.39
CA LYS A 331 -7.12 2.15 -2.00
C LYS A 331 -8.32 2.55 -1.13
N VAL A 332 -8.45 1.90 0.02
CA VAL A 332 -9.50 2.18 1.02
C VAL A 332 -8.96 2.97 2.21
N THR A 333 -9.87 3.61 2.93
CA THR A 333 -9.52 4.37 4.13
C THR A 333 -9.03 3.43 5.23
N THR A 334 -7.97 3.85 5.91
CA THR A 334 -7.46 3.20 7.11
C THR A 334 -7.77 4.07 8.33
N CYS A 335 -8.36 3.52 9.37
CA CYS A 335 -8.61 4.21 10.62
C CYS A 335 -7.82 3.55 11.74
N ILE A 336 -7.01 4.35 12.43
CA ILE A 336 -6.34 3.95 13.65
C ILE A 336 -7.21 4.44 14.81
N HIS A 337 -7.74 3.50 15.58
CA HIS A 337 -8.56 3.79 16.74
C HIS A 337 -7.70 3.88 18.00
N ASN A 338 -8.25 4.52 19.04
CA ASN A 338 -7.61 4.62 20.35
C ASN A 338 -6.21 5.28 20.28
N VAL A 339 -6.01 6.23 19.36
CA VAL A 339 -4.75 6.96 19.19
C VAL A 339 -4.31 7.62 20.50
N LEU A 340 -5.31 8.00 21.30
CA LEU A 340 -5.18 8.80 22.50
C LEU A 340 -5.21 8.02 23.83
N SER A 341 -5.70 6.79 23.85
CA SER A 341 -5.86 6.02 25.09
C SER A 341 -6.12 4.55 24.81
N GLY A 342 -5.43 3.65 25.51
CA GLY A 342 -5.64 2.20 25.43
C GLY A 342 -4.90 1.53 24.26
N PRO A 343 -5.14 0.23 24.02
CA PRO A 343 -4.54 -0.48 22.90
C PRO A 343 -5.09 0.08 21.58
N ARG A 344 -4.17 0.50 20.71
CA ARG A 344 -4.50 0.94 19.35
C ARG A 344 -4.86 -0.26 18.51
N TRP A 345 -5.83 -0.09 17.63
CA TRP A 345 -6.20 -1.09 16.64
C TRP A 345 -6.49 -0.40 15.31
N ILE A 346 -6.25 -1.12 14.22
CA ILE A 346 -6.46 -0.65 12.86
C ILE A 346 -7.74 -1.25 12.29
N GLU A 347 -8.44 -0.43 11.54
CA GLU A 347 -9.56 -0.81 10.71
C GLU A 347 -9.34 -0.30 9.29
N HIS A 348 -9.75 -1.09 8.30
CA HIS A 348 -9.85 -0.64 6.91
C HIS A 348 -11.31 -0.68 6.49
N TYR A 349 -11.78 0.35 5.80
CA TYR A 349 -13.15 0.36 5.27
C TYR A 349 -13.27 1.14 3.97
N GLY A 350 -14.23 0.68 3.16
CA GLY A 350 -14.50 1.22 1.84
C GLY A 350 -14.57 0.11 0.81
N GLU A 351 -14.65 0.52 -0.45
CA GLU A 351 -14.72 -0.38 -1.59
C GLU A 351 -13.44 -0.25 -2.41
N VAL A 352 -12.79 -1.37 -2.70
CA VAL A 352 -11.76 -1.47 -3.73
C VAL A 352 -12.44 -1.93 -5.02
N LEU A 353 -12.30 -1.14 -6.09
CA LEU A 353 -12.80 -1.48 -7.40
C LEU A 353 -11.64 -1.70 -8.37
N ILE A 354 -11.45 -2.96 -8.77
CA ILE A 354 -10.39 -3.39 -9.67
C ILE A 354 -10.96 -3.57 -11.07
N ARG A 355 -10.39 -2.85 -12.03
CA ARG A 355 -10.81 -2.88 -13.44
C ARG A 355 -9.61 -3.11 -14.34
N ASN A 356 -9.83 -3.82 -15.43
CA ASN A 356 -8.88 -3.87 -16.53
C ASN A 356 -9.23 -2.77 -17.54
N THR A 357 -8.35 -1.80 -17.77
CA THR A 357 -8.59 -0.68 -18.69
C THR A 357 -8.60 -1.11 -20.15
N ARG A 358 -8.01 -2.28 -20.45
CA ARG A 358 -7.97 -2.87 -21.80
C ARG A 358 -9.13 -3.83 -22.07
N ASP A 359 -9.81 -4.31 -21.03
CA ASP A 359 -10.99 -5.18 -21.13
C ASP A 359 -12.01 -4.88 -20.03
N ALA A 360 -13.12 -4.25 -20.40
CA ALA A 360 -14.20 -3.90 -19.48
C ALA A 360 -15.18 -5.06 -19.18
N SER A 361 -14.94 -6.27 -19.71
CA SER A 361 -15.85 -7.41 -19.56
C SER A 361 -15.98 -7.89 -18.11
N TYR A 362 -14.91 -7.72 -17.32
CA TYR A 362 -14.86 -8.16 -15.93
C TYR A 362 -14.31 -7.06 -15.02
N HIS A 363 -14.84 -6.99 -13.81
CA HIS A 363 -14.32 -6.15 -12.74
C HIS A 363 -14.48 -6.89 -11.42
N CYS A 364 -13.61 -6.58 -10.46
CA CYS A 364 -13.69 -7.11 -9.11
C CYS A 364 -13.98 -5.98 -8.14
N LYS A 365 -14.88 -6.25 -7.20
CA LYS A 365 -15.30 -5.30 -6.18
C LYS A 365 -15.13 -5.95 -4.83
N ILE A 366 -14.31 -5.36 -3.98
CA ILE A 366 -13.99 -5.88 -2.65
C ILE A 366 -14.43 -4.85 -1.62
N THR A 367 -15.31 -5.25 -0.72
CA THR A 367 -15.77 -4.37 0.37
C THR A 367 -15.02 -4.70 1.64
N PHE A 368 -14.28 -3.71 2.16
CA PHE A 368 -13.75 -3.73 3.51
C PHE A 368 -14.86 -3.25 4.44
N CYS A 369 -15.44 -4.18 5.19
CA CYS A 369 -16.55 -3.91 6.08
C CYS A 369 -16.07 -3.17 7.33
N LYS A 370 -16.78 -2.10 7.69
CA LYS A 370 -16.61 -1.43 8.97
C LYS A 370 -17.16 -2.34 10.08
N VAL A 371 -16.36 -2.60 11.11
CA VAL A 371 -16.75 -3.24 12.35
C VAL A 371 -17.80 -2.35 13.01
N ARG A 372 -19.00 -2.91 13.21
CA ARG A 372 -20.14 -2.19 13.78
C ARG A 372 -20.05 -2.07 15.30
#